data_AF-A0A6A4F173-F1
#
_entry.id   AF-A0A6A4F173-F1
#
_cell.length_a   1.000
_cell.length_b   1.000
_cell.length_c   1.000
_cell.angle_alpha   90.00
_cell.angle_beta   90.00
_cell.angle_gamma   90.00
#
_symmetry.space_group_name_H-M   'P 1'
#
loop_
_entity.id
_entity.type
_entity.pdbx_description
1 polymer ?
#
loop_
_entity_poly.entity_id
_entity_poly.type
_entity_poly.pdbx_seq_one_letter_code
_entity_poly.pdbx_strand_id
1 'polypeptide(L)'
;MAPSYFYLRPGAFDVIGFAYGKADGTPPRGARVKVRLVRSGRWVGEEDQAAELSHEDLAPRFVSAEEATEGTGTFVGSVICTARARPGGARVWDYGLVVGYKWESVTQQGWLDVNFCGHETSLRCNMDSTQDVAVEVYALRPCEVRVPALSWLLK
;
A
#
# COMPACT_ATOMS: atom_id res chain seq x y z
N MET A 1 2.07 -30.52 0.44
CA MET A 1 1.11 -29.91 -0.50
C MET A 1 1.58 -28.51 -0.82
N ALA A 2 1.44 -28.04 -2.06
CA ALA A 2 1.80 -26.67 -2.41
C ALA A 2 0.87 -25.67 -1.69
N PRO A 3 1.37 -24.54 -1.19
CA PRO A 3 0.54 -23.52 -0.57
C PRO A 3 -0.33 -22.82 -1.62
N SER A 4 -1.52 -22.39 -1.20
CA SER A 4 -2.39 -21.49 -1.98
C SER A 4 -2.26 -20.07 -1.47
N TYR A 5 -2.33 -19.08 -2.37
CA TYR A 5 -2.19 -17.67 -2.04
C TYR A 5 -3.45 -16.88 -2.41
N PHE A 6 -3.74 -15.82 -1.64
CA PHE A 6 -4.96 -15.04 -1.74
C PHE A 6 -4.71 -13.53 -1.56
N TYR A 7 -5.40 -12.69 -2.33
CA TYR A 7 -5.41 -11.23 -2.15
C TYR A 7 -6.64 -10.77 -1.37
N LEU A 8 -6.47 -10.47 -0.08
CA LEU A 8 -7.54 -10.29 0.89
C LEU A 8 -7.93 -8.82 1.08
N ARG A 9 -9.23 -8.60 1.34
CA ARG A 9 -9.79 -7.28 1.66
C ARG A 9 -9.27 -6.75 3.01
N PRO A 10 -9.31 -5.43 3.23
CA PRO A 10 -9.08 -4.84 4.54
C PRO A 10 -9.92 -5.50 5.63
N GLY A 11 -9.33 -5.68 6.81
CA GLY A 11 -9.97 -6.30 7.98
C GLY A 11 -9.79 -7.82 8.07
N ALA A 12 -9.17 -8.48 7.09
CA ALA A 12 -8.82 -9.90 7.20
C ALA A 12 -7.67 -10.15 8.20
N PHE A 13 -6.76 -9.18 8.32
CA PHE A 13 -5.66 -9.15 9.28
C PHE A 13 -5.65 -7.78 9.97
N ASP A 14 -4.94 -7.66 11.09
CA ASP A 14 -4.70 -6.40 11.81
C ASP A 14 -3.60 -5.60 11.08
N VAL A 15 -3.88 -5.22 9.83
CA VAL A 15 -3.04 -4.39 8.98
C VAL A 15 -3.91 -3.42 8.19
N ILE A 16 -3.35 -2.28 7.81
CA ILE A 16 -4.09 -1.22 7.11
C ILE A 16 -4.17 -1.53 5.61
N GLY A 17 -5.37 -1.78 5.09
CA GLY A 17 -5.59 -1.96 3.66
C GLY A 17 -5.58 -3.42 3.20
N PHE A 18 -5.29 -3.65 1.93
CA PHE A 18 -5.29 -4.99 1.35
C PHE A 18 -4.01 -5.76 1.73
N ALA A 19 -4.13 -7.08 1.88
CA ALA A 19 -3.03 -7.93 2.28
C ALA A 19 -3.06 -9.28 1.59
N TYR A 20 -1.89 -9.91 1.48
CA TYR A 20 -1.77 -11.26 0.95
C TYR A 20 -1.83 -12.29 2.06
N GLY A 21 -2.53 -13.38 1.81
CA GLY A 21 -2.64 -14.53 2.70
C GLY A 21 -2.16 -15.81 2.03
N LYS A 22 -1.67 -16.77 2.83
CA LYS A 22 -1.33 -18.13 2.37
C LYS A 22 -2.00 -19.20 3.22
N ALA A 23 -2.46 -20.27 2.57
CA ALA A 23 -3.00 -21.46 3.23
C ALA A 23 -2.22 -22.71 2.82
N ASP A 24 -2.18 -23.70 3.70
CA ASP A 24 -1.55 -24.98 3.41
C ASP A 24 -2.49 -25.83 2.55
N GLY A 25 -2.14 -25.98 1.26
CA GLY A 25 -2.97 -26.70 0.30
C GLY A 25 -4.13 -25.88 -0.28
N THR A 26 -4.91 -26.51 -1.14
CA THR A 26 -6.11 -25.90 -1.74
C THR A 26 -7.28 -26.04 -0.77
N PRO A 27 -7.97 -24.94 -0.43
CA PRO A 27 -9.10 -24.97 0.49
C PRO A 27 -10.24 -25.86 -0.04
N PRO A 28 -10.73 -26.85 0.72
CA PRO A 28 -11.87 -27.64 0.31
C PRO A 28 -13.15 -26.79 0.31
N ARG A 29 -14.05 -27.07 -0.65
CA ARG A 29 -15.31 -26.32 -0.80
C ARG A 29 -16.16 -26.41 0.46
N GLY A 30 -16.65 -25.27 0.94
CA GLY A 30 -17.52 -25.18 2.13
C GLY A 30 -16.79 -25.23 3.47
N ALA A 31 -15.47 -25.36 3.49
CA ALA A 31 -14.69 -25.31 4.73
C ALA A 31 -14.25 -23.89 5.09
N ARG A 32 -14.02 -23.68 6.39
CA ARG A 32 -13.22 -22.55 6.89
C ARG A 32 -11.75 -22.95 6.82
N VAL A 33 -10.92 -22.02 6.36
CA VAL A 33 -9.51 -22.28 6.06
C VAL A 33 -8.68 -21.30 6.86
N LYS A 34 -7.66 -21.82 7.54
CA LYS A 34 -6.68 -20.99 8.24
C LYS A 34 -5.72 -20.38 7.22
N VAL A 35 -5.80 -19.07 7.06
CA VAL A 35 -4.96 -18.28 6.17
C VAL A 35 -3.99 -17.46 7.00
N ARG A 36 -2.70 -17.51 6.68
CA ARG A 36 -1.63 -16.77 7.36
C ARG A 36 -1.21 -15.57 6.54
N LEU A 37 -0.90 -14.44 7.20
CA LEU A 37 -0.37 -13.26 6.53
C LEU A 37 0.92 -13.59 5.78
N VAL A 38 1.03 -13.14 4.54
CA VAL A 38 2.29 -13.18 3.79
C VAL A 38 3.10 -11.96 4.19
N ARG A 39 4.12 -12.19 5.01
CA ARG A 39 5.05 -11.18 5.52
C ARG A 39 6.08 -10.81 4.46
N SER A 40 5.61 -10.09 3.45
CA SER A 40 6.43 -9.56 2.35
C SER A 40 6.02 -8.14 2.04
N GLY A 41 6.88 -7.42 1.32
CA GLY A 41 6.61 -6.04 0.96
C GLY A 41 6.37 -5.15 2.17
N ARG A 42 5.25 -4.42 2.13
CA ARG A 42 4.76 -3.56 3.22
C ARG A 42 4.68 -4.28 4.57
N TRP A 43 4.42 -5.58 4.55
CA TRP A 43 4.11 -6.39 5.74
C TRP A 43 5.28 -7.22 6.25
N VAL A 44 6.49 -6.98 5.74
CA VAL A 44 7.70 -7.73 6.14
C VAL A 44 7.96 -7.65 7.66
N GLY A 45 7.71 -6.49 8.26
CA GLY A 45 7.97 -6.21 9.68
C GLY A 45 6.83 -6.62 10.62
N GLU A 46 5.68 -7.01 10.07
CA GLU A 46 4.51 -7.40 10.88
C GLU A 46 4.76 -8.71 11.62
N GLU A 47 4.00 -8.96 12.68
CA GLU A 47 4.02 -10.25 13.38
C GLU A 47 3.28 -11.34 12.58
N ASP A 48 3.43 -12.60 13.01
CA ASP A 48 2.70 -13.70 12.41
C ASP A 48 1.20 -13.59 12.75
N GLN A 49 0.38 -13.32 11.73
CA GLN A 49 -1.07 -13.25 11.86
C GLN A 49 -1.75 -14.40 11.11
N ALA A 50 -2.89 -14.86 11.64
CA ALA A 50 -3.72 -15.86 11.01
C ALA A 50 -5.20 -15.53 11.16
N ALA A 51 -5.97 -15.79 10.11
CA ALA A 51 -7.41 -15.61 10.09
C ALA A 51 -8.09 -16.87 9.55
N GLU A 52 -9.26 -17.18 10.06
CA GLU A 52 -10.12 -18.23 9.49
C GLU A 52 -11.12 -17.60 8.53
N LEU A 53 -11.00 -17.94 7.25
CA LEU A 53 -11.83 -17.39 6.18
C LEU A 53 -12.63 -18.49 5.50
N SER A 54 -13.82 -18.16 5.02
CA SER A 54 -14.65 -19.11 4.29
C SER A 54 -14.09 -19.34 2.88
N HIS A 55 -14.31 -20.53 2.33
CA HIS A 55 -13.97 -20.79 0.93
C HIS A 55 -14.63 -19.77 -0.03
N GLU A 56 -15.84 -19.30 0.27
CA GLU A 56 -16.57 -18.32 -0.57
C GLU A 56 -15.86 -16.96 -0.62
N ASP A 57 -15.28 -16.53 0.49
CA ASP A 57 -14.48 -15.30 0.54
C ASP A 57 -13.15 -15.44 -0.22
N LEU A 58 -12.57 -16.65 -0.21
CA LEU A 58 -11.26 -16.94 -0.81
C LEU A 58 -11.32 -17.25 -2.32
N ALA A 59 -12.39 -17.90 -2.79
CA ALA A 59 -12.51 -18.37 -4.17
C ALA A 59 -12.28 -17.29 -5.25
N PRO A 60 -12.78 -16.05 -5.13
CA PRO A 60 -12.53 -15.02 -6.13
C PRO A 60 -11.17 -14.31 -5.95
N ARG A 61 -10.34 -14.74 -4.99
CA ARG A 61 -9.14 -14.03 -4.54
C ARG A 61 -7.84 -14.79 -4.75
N PHE A 62 -7.88 -15.92 -5.44
CA PHE A 62 -6.68 -16.69 -5.76
C PHE A 62 -5.70 -15.86 -6.59
N VAL A 63 -4.44 -15.91 -6.19
CA VAL A 63 -3.32 -15.25 -6.86
C VAL A 63 -2.14 -16.20 -7.01
N SER A 64 -1.17 -15.84 -7.85
CA SER A 64 0.06 -16.62 -7.95
C SER A 64 0.92 -16.47 -6.69
N ALA A 65 1.83 -17.43 -6.47
CA ALA A 65 2.81 -17.33 -5.39
C ALA A 65 3.73 -16.12 -5.58
N GLU A 66 4.12 -15.85 -6.84
CA GLU A 66 4.97 -14.72 -7.20
C GLU A 66 4.30 -13.40 -6.79
N GLU A 67 3.07 -13.15 -7.23
CA GLU A 67 2.31 -11.94 -6.91
C GLU A 67 2.20 -11.71 -5.39
N ALA A 68 1.86 -12.76 -4.65
CA ALA A 68 1.69 -12.68 -3.21
C ALA A 68 3.00 -12.40 -2.45
N THR A 69 4.13 -12.91 -2.96
CA THR A 69 5.46 -12.69 -2.35
C THR A 69 6.13 -11.40 -2.79
N GLU A 70 5.77 -10.88 -3.97
CA GLU A 70 6.18 -9.55 -4.44
C GLU A 70 5.30 -8.43 -3.84
N GLY A 71 4.17 -8.79 -3.23
CA GLY A 71 3.31 -7.82 -2.55
C GLY A 71 2.69 -6.78 -3.47
N THR A 72 2.57 -7.10 -4.77
CA THR A 72 2.03 -6.22 -5.81
C THR A 72 0.65 -5.68 -5.39
N GLY A 73 0.37 -4.40 -5.59
CA GLY A 73 -0.96 -3.86 -5.29
C GLY A 73 -1.31 -3.69 -3.81
N THR A 74 -0.36 -3.87 -2.88
CA THR A 74 -0.55 -3.49 -1.46
C THR A 74 -0.64 -1.97 -1.23
N PHE A 75 -0.20 -1.17 -2.20
CA PHE A 75 -0.26 0.30 -2.18
C PHE A 75 -1.10 0.89 -3.33
N VAL A 76 -1.83 0.08 -4.11
CA VAL A 76 -2.61 0.60 -5.25
C VAL A 76 -3.73 1.49 -4.73
N GLY A 77 -3.77 2.74 -5.23
CA GLY A 77 -4.74 3.75 -4.80
C GLY A 77 -4.34 4.50 -3.53
N SER A 78 -3.15 4.24 -2.99
CA SER A 78 -2.58 5.01 -1.88
C SER A 78 -2.03 6.36 -2.35
N VAL A 79 -2.21 7.40 -1.54
CA VAL A 79 -1.49 8.67 -1.69
C VAL A 79 -0.34 8.67 -0.71
N ILE A 80 0.85 9.02 -1.20
CA ILE A 80 2.02 9.20 -0.36
C ILE A 80 2.44 10.68 -0.31
N CYS A 81 3.06 11.06 0.80
CA CYS A 81 3.73 12.33 0.97
C CYS A 81 5.21 12.08 1.27
N THR A 82 6.11 12.74 0.54
CA THR A 82 7.56 12.58 0.73
C THR A 82 8.30 13.90 0.50
N ALA A 83 9.39 14.12 1.25
CA ALA A 83 10.21 15.32 1.12
C ALA A 83 11.12 15.22 -0.11
N ARG A 84 10.98 16.14 -1.07
CA ARG A 84 11.82 16.20 -2.28
C ARG A 84 12.51 17.54 -2.42
N ALA A 85 13.72 17.52 -2.95
CA ALA A 85 14.46 18.71 -3.35
C ALA A 85 14.16 18.98 -4.83
N ARG A 86 13.49 20.10 -5.13
CA ARG A 86 13.28 20.52 -6.53
C ARG A 86 14.57 21.15 -7.08
N PRO A 87 14.89 21.01 -8.39
CA PRO A 87 16.06 21.65 -8.98
C PRO A 87 16.04 23.17 -8.72
N GLY A 88 17.07 23.68 -8.05
CA GLY A 88 17.19 25.11 -7.71
C GLY A 88 16.27 25.61 -6.59
N GLY A 89 15.61 24.74 -5.82
CA GLY A 89 14.61 25.12 -4.82
C GLY A 89 14.80 24.52 -3.42
N ALA A 90 13.89 24.92 -2.51
CA ALA A 90 13.78 24.40 -1.15
C ALA A 90 13.34 22.93 -1.11
N ARG A 91 13.66 22.23 -0.01
CA ARG A 91 13.10 20.91 0.28
C ARG A 91 11.62 21.09 0.64
N VAL A 92 10.73 20.57 -0.20
CA VAL A 92 9.27 20.65 -0.02
C VAL A 92 8.68 19.27 0.09
N TRP A 93 7.54 19.17 0.79
CA TRP A 93 6.73 17.97 0.80
C TRP A 93 5.95 17.88 -0.51
N ASP A 94 6.13 16.79 -1.25
CA ASP A 94 5.40 16.49 -2.47
C ASP A 94 4.48 15.30 -2.22
N TYR A 95 3.25 15.43 -2.72
CA TYR A 95 2.23 14.37 -2.67
C TYR A 95 2.14 13.69 -4.03
N GLY A 96 2.05 12.37 -4.03
CA GLY A 96 1.95 11.58 -5.25
C GLY A 96 1.02 10.39 -5.08
N LEU A 97 0.39 9.99 -6.19
CA LEU A 97 -0.43 8.79 -6.24
C LEU A 97 0.45 7.59 -6.54
N VAL A 98 0.38 6.56 -5.71
CA VAL A 98 1.07 5.30 -6.00
C VAL A 98 0.32 4.57 -7.11
N VAL A 99 1.02 4.34 -8.22
CA VAL A 99 0.51 3.64 -9.41
C VAL A 99 1.10 2.24 -9.53
N GLY A 100 2.23 1.97 -8.87
CA GLY A 100 2.89 0.68 -8.87
C GLY A 100 3.65 0.41 -7.58
N TYR A 101 3.85 -0.86 -7.28
CA TYR A 101 4.68 -1.31 -6.18
C TYR A 101 5.44 -2.56 -6.59
N LYS A 102 6.74 -2.58 -6.30
CA LYS A 102 7.63 -3.71 -6.54
C LYS A 102 8.37 -4.04 -5.25
N TRP A 103 8.41 -5.32 -4.89
CA TRP A 103 9.22 -5.82 -3.79
C TRP A 103 10.37 -6.68 -4.31
N GLU A 104 11.56 -6.46 -3.78
CA GLU A 104 12.70 -7.33 -4.01
C GLU A 104 12.98 -8.17 -2.76
N SER A 105 12.70 -9.47 -2.87
CA SER A 105 12.81 -10.42 -1.77
C SER A 105 14.25 -10.64 -1.30
N VAL A 106 15.24 -10.51 -2.18
CA VAL A 106 16.66 -10.72 -1.84
C VAL A 106 17.19 -9.59 -0.95
N THR A 107 16.87 -8.35 -1.28
CA THR A 107 17.32 -7.16 -0.54
C THR A 107 16.32 -6.72 0.54
N GLN A 108 15.16 -7.37 0.60
CA GLN A 108 14.03 -7.00 1.47
C GLN A 108 13.68 -5.51 1.30
N GLN A 109 13.59 -5.08 0.04
CA GLN A 109 13.43 -3.68 -0.30
C GLN A 109 12.27 -3.45 -1.26
N GLY A 110 11.41 -2.50 -0.89
CA GLY A 110 10.28 -2.08 -1.73
C GLY A 110 10.61 -0.86 -2.57
N TRP A 111 9.93 -0.75 -3.71
CA TRP A 111 9.94 0.39 -4.61
C TRP A 111 8.50 0.77 -4.92
N LEU A 112 8.22 2.06 -4.88
CA LEU A 112 6.93 2.65 -5.22
C LEU A 112 7.08 3.40 -6.52
N ASP A 113 6.25 3.09 -7.51
CA ASP A 113 6.10 3.91 -8.70
C ASP A 113 5.01 4.93 -8.40
N VAL A 114 5.40 6.20 -8.39
CA VAL A 114 4.57 7.28 -7.87
C VAL A 114 4.41 8.34 -8.94
N ASN A 115 3.16 8.66 -9.26
CA ASN A 115 2.83 9.75 -10.14
C ASN A 115 2.72 11.06 -9.33
N PHE A 116 3.67 11.95 -9.54
CA PHE A 116 3.66 13.31 -9.02
C PHE A 116 3.24 14.28 -10.12
N CYS A 117 2.02 14.79 -10.05
CA CYS A 117 1.49 15.80 -10.98
C CYS A 117 1.68 15.43 -12.47
N GLY A 118 1.48 14.17 -12.84
CA GLY A 118 1.63 13.66 -14.20
C GLY A 118 3.02 13.09 -14.53
N HIS A 119 3.99 13.19 -13.63
CA HIS A 119 5.31 12.59 -13.80
C HIS A 119 5.48 11.36 -12.91
N GLU A 120 5.72 10.21 -13.53
CA GLU A 120 6.00 8.97 -12.81
C GLU A 120 7.47 8.94 -12.34
N THR A 121 7.68 8.58 -11.09
CA THR A 121 9.01 8.44 -10.49
C THR A 121 9.01 7.25 -9.56
N SER A 122 9.99 6.37 -9.72
CA SER A 122 10.22 5.25 -8.80
C SER A 122 11.00 5.73 -7.58
N LEU A 123 10.46 5.46 -6.40
CA LEU A 123 11.06 5.82 -5.12
C LEU A 123 11.27 4.56 -4.28
N ARG A 124 12.34 4.53 -3.50
CA ARG A 124 12.50 3.48 -2.49
C ARG A 124 11.39 3.62 -1.45
N CYS A 125 10.68 2.53 -1.19
CA CYS A 125 9.69 2.46 -0.13
C CYS A 125 10.40 2.57 1.22
N ASN A 126 10.06 3.60 1.99
CA ASN A 126 10.53 3.78 3.35
C ASN A 126 9.33 4.13 4.22
N MET A 127 8.89 3.19 5.06
CA MET A 127 7.71 3.37 5.91
C MET A 127 7.91 4.46 6.98
N ASP A 128 9.16 4.81 7.32
CA ASP A 128 9.46 5.90 8.26
C ASP A 128 9.19 7.28 7.64
N SER A 129 9.20 7.38 6.31
CA SER A 129 9.03 8.63 5.56
C SER A 129 7.90 8.60 4.54
N THR A 130 7.12 7.51 4.52
CA THR A 130 6.03 7.27 3.57
C THR A 130 4.77 7.03 4.37
N GLN A 131 3.88 8.01 4.38
CA GLN A 131 2.57 7.85 5.00
C GLN A 131 1.56 7.40 3.95
N ASP A 132 0.88 6.29 4.21
CA ASP A 132 -0.29 5.85 3.45
C ASP A 132 -1.52 6.63 3.93
N VAL A 133 -2.07 7.49 3.07
CA VAL A 133 -3.22 8.34 3.41
C VAL A 133 -4.48 7.81 2.73
N ALA A 134 -5.45 7.37 3.54
CA ALA A 134 -6.77 6.97 3.06
C ALA A 134 -7.51 8.18 2.47
N VAL A 135 -8.10 8.01 1.28
CA VAL A 135 -8.75 9.10 0.54
C VAL A 135 -10.14 9.37 1.10
N GLU A 136 -10.22 10.14 2.20
CA GLU A 136 -11.42 10.90 2.61
C GLU A 136 -11.16 12.44 2.56
N VAL A 137 -11.08 12.94 1.33
CA VAL A 137 -11.89 14.02 0.71
C VAL A 137 -11.80 15.52 1.14
N TYR A 138 -11.18 16.00 2.24
CA TYR A 138 -11.11 17.48 2.49
C TYR A 138 -9.76 18.11 2.92
N ALA A 139 -8.68 17.33 3.09
CA ALA A 139 -7.44 17.82 3.71
C ALA A 139 -6.24 18.06 2.79
N LEU A 140 -6.34 17.75 1.49
CA LEU A 140 -5.37 18.25 0.51
C LEU A 140 -5.67 19.72 0.20
N ARG A 141 -5.66 20.56 1.24
CA ARG A 141 -5.44 21.99 1.07
C ARG A 141 -4.11 22.12 0.29
N PRO A 142 -4.05 22.97 -0.73
CA PRO A 142 -2.78 23.24 -1.35
C PRO A 142 -1.88 23.82 -0.25
N CYS A 143 -0.75 23.18 0.02
CA CYS A 143 0.42 23.97 0.39
C CYS A 143 0.98 24.57 -0.91
N GLU A 144 0.12 25.24 -1.70
CA GLU A 144 0.57 26.21 -2.65
C GLU A 144 0.96 27.44 -1.84
N VAL A 145 2.19 27.87 -2.06
CA VAL A 145 2.55 29.27 -1.91
C VAL A 145 1.58 30.10 -2.74
N ARG A 146 0.53 30.59 -2.10
CA ARG A 146 0.02 31.93 -2.38
C ARG A 146 0.24 32.75 -1.12
N VAL A 147 1.21 33.66 -1.19
CA VAL A 147 0.98 34.95 -0.58
C VAL A 147 0.63 35.88 -1.75
N PRO A 148 -0.58 36.46 -1.75
CA PRO A 148 -0.62 37.83 -1.23
C PRO A 148 -1.84 38.15 -0.35
N ALA A 149 -1.53 38.99 0.64
CA ALA A 149 -2.38 39.95 1.35
C ALA A 149 -3.57 39.44 2.18
N LEU A 150 -3.36 39.50 3.51
CA LEU A 150 -4.38 40.00 4.42
C LEU A 150 -4.91 41.34 3.89
N SER A 151 -6.15 41.39 3.44
CA SER A 151 -6.94 42.62 3.47
C SER A 151 -8.22 42.36 4.24
N TRP A 152 -8.27 42.90 5.45
CA TRP A 152 -9.51 43.25 6.13
C TRP A 152 -10.37 44.11 5.20
N LEU A 153 -11.70 43.90 5.18
CA LEU A 153 -12.75 44.93 5.36
C LEU A 153 -14.15 44.41 4.95
N LEU A 154 -15.03 44.40 5.95
CA LEU A 154 -16.46 44.81 5.95
C LEU A 154 -17.41 44.27 4.88
N LYS A 155 -18.41 43.52 5.33
CA LYS A 155 -19.71 44.09 5.73
C LYS A 155 -20.41 43.19 6.74
#